data_AF-A0A418KNR7-F1
#
_entry.id   AF-A0A418KNR7-F1
#
_cell.length_a   1.000
_cell.length_b   1.000
_cell.length_c   1.000
_cell.angle_alpha   90.00
_cell.angle_beta   90.00
_cell.angle_gamma   90.00
#
_symmetry.space_group_name_H-M   'P 1'
#
loop_
_entity.id
_entity.type
_entity.pdbx_description
1 polymer ?
#
loop_
_entity_poly.entity_id
_entity_poly.type
_entity_poly.pdbx_seq_one_letter_code
_entity_poly.pdbx_strand_id
1 'polypeptide(L)'
;MRQGDDAPLDLGVVGTADEPATDEPGEPPPGSGRWRWAVPAATFAVGGALGLVVADTRDDAAGYADVRLVSGAIHGLSDRHDEDSPGRIELSILNLGEHEVEILGLEPAGMTVHPDTEPADPVAAPPGEWVTALQDGLVADCDAQAGDGLRIRVRDVGGTVRVVEADGLPDVSGVGGVWQHACRPPDLLFPAIAATVTASDAGSVTTEVRLSNPSTEPLEVIELASEAPGLAATVADLPFVLSPDESLGVPMTWTVTDCRLARQWHDPQFVYAFAGNQPSRGNHPVDAAAQAALVLLVDRVCGDTP
;
A
#
# COMPACT_ATOMS: atom_id res chain seq x y z
N MET A 1 1.54 51.97 25.34
CA MET A 1 0.12 52.08 24.93
C MET A 1 -0.13 51.04 23.84
N ARG A 2 -0.97 50.03 24.16
CA ARG A 2 -1.62 49.00 23.30
C ARG A 2 -0.67 48.17 22.42
N GLN A 3 -0.30 46.91 22.66
CA GLN A 3 -1.00 45.71 23.18
C GLN A 3 -2.35 45.48 22.49
N GLY A 4 -2.33 44.66 21.44
CA GLY A 4 -3.48 44.03 20.82
C GLY A 4 -3.43 42.54 21.14
N ASP A 5 -4.43 42.09 21.89
CA ASP A 5 -4.58 40.76 22.45
C ASP A 5 -5.19 39.81 21.40
N ASP A 6 -4.48 38.76 21.01
CA ASP A 6 -5.06 37.59 20.36
C ASP A 6 -5.71 36.71 21.43
N ALA A 7 -7.02 36.85 21.59
CA ALA A 7 -7.82 36.01 22.47
C ALA A 7 -7.93 34.59 21.88
N PRO A 8 -7.82 33.52 22.71
CA PRO A 8 -7.90 32.14 22.26
C PRO A 8 -9.31 31.76 21.79
N LEU A 9 -9.37 30.93 20.76
CA LEU A 9 -10.60 30.39 20.17
C LEU A 9 -11.40 29.58 21.22
N ASP A 10 -12.62 30.04 21.48
CA ASP A 10 -13.62 29.44 22.36
C ASP A 10 -14.24 28.21 21.67
N LEU A 11 -13.87 27.01 22.14
CA LEU A 11 -14.47 25.75 21.72
C LEU A 11 -15.67 25.49 22.62
N GLY A 12 -16.86 25.87 22.13
CA GLY A 12 -18.13 25.70 22.82
C GLY A 12 -18.33 24.30 23.39
N VAL A 13 -18.74 24.26 24.66
CA VAL A 13 -19.00 23.07 25.46
C VAL A 13 -20.28 22.38 24.97
N VAL A 14 -20.21 21.09 24.66
CA VAL A 14 -21.40 20.26 24.43
C VAL A 14 -22.02 19.96 25.81
N GLY A 15 -23.04 20.72 26.16
CA GLY A 15 -23.88 20.43 27.32
C GLY A 15 -24.72 19.18 27.07
N THR A 16 -24.78 18.31 28.08
CA THR A 16 -25.75 17.22 28.23
C THR A 16 -27.16 17.81 28.29
N ALA A 17 -27.98 17.58 27.28
CA ALA A 17 -29.39 17.92 27.32
C ALA A 17 -30.18 16.71 27.81
N ASP A 18 -30.63 16.81 29.06
CA ASP A 18 -31.81 16.13 29.58
C ASP A 18 -33.01 16.27 28.63
N GLU A 19 -33.84 15.25 28.63
CA GLU A 19 -35.13 15.14 27.93
C GLU A 19 -36.01 16.41 28.06
N PRO A 20 -36.81 16.71 27.02
CA PRO A 20 -38.08 17.39 27.23
C PRO A 20 -39.28 16.51 26.83
N ALA A 21 -40.27 16.56 27.71
CA ALA A 21 -41.56 15.91 27.63
C ALA A 21 -42.49 16.44 26.52
N THR A 22 -43.54 15.65 26.34
CA THR A 22 -44.58 15.51 25.32
C THR A 22 -45.54 16.68 25.02
N ASP A 23 -46.04 16.62 23.77
CA ASP A 23 -47.39 16.92 23.21
C ASP A 23 -47.95 18.36 23.11
N GLU A 24 -48.16 18.85 21.87
CA GLU A 24 -49.48 18.90 21.16
C GLU A 24 -49.41 19.62 19.78
N PRO A 25 -50.39 19.43 18.85
CA PRO A 25 -50.23 19.60 17.40
C PRO A 25 -50.82 20.89 16.80
N GLY A 26 -50.17 21.44 15.76
CA GLY A 26 -50.69 22.55 14.94
C GLY A 26 -50.33 22.39 13.47
N GLU A 27 -51.35 22.35 12.60
CA GLU A 27 -51.30 22.24 11.14
C GLU A 27 -50.87 23.54 10.40
N PRO A 28 -50.48 23.46 9.11
CA PRO A 28 -49.44 24.30 8.49
C PRO A 28 -49.97 25.41 7.54
N PRO A 29 -49.12 26.38 7.12
CA PRO A 29 -49.34 27.13 5.89
C PRO A 29 -48.44 26.68 4.73
N PRO A 30 -48.86 26.90 3.48
CA PRO A 30 -48.37 26.20 2.30
C PRO A 30 -47.31 27.01 1.52
N GLY A 31 -46.35 26.31 0.90
CA GLY A 31 -45.45 26.95 -0.06
C GLY A 31 -44.30 26.05 -0.54
N SER A 32 -44.58 25.30 -1.62
CA SER A 32 -43.68 24.92 -2.74
C SER A 32 -42.16 25.19 -2.58
N GLY A 33 -41.24 24.25 -2.81
CA GLY A 33 -41.34 22.88 -3.24
C GLY A 33 -39.94 22.33 -3.57
N ARG A 34 -39.81 20.99 -3.51
CA ARG A 34 -38.76 20.11 -4.08
C ARG A 34 -37.31 20.38 -3.63
N TRP A 35 -36.53 19.47 -3.07
CA TRP A 35 -36.59 18.02 -2.92
C TRP A 35 -35.54 17.69 -1.83
N ARG A 36 -35.96 17.10 -0.72
CA ARG A 36 -35.07 16.55 0.32
C ARG A 36 -34.59 15.16 -0.11
N TRP A 37 -33.41 14.80 0.40
CA TRP A 37 -32.75 13.48 0.47
C TRP A 37 -31.48 13.36 -0.39
N ALA A 38 -30.36 13.78 0.20
CA ALA A 38 -29.03 13.24 -0.08
C ALA A 38 -28.20 13.32 1.23
N VAL A 39 -28.49 12.38 2.12
CA VAL A 39 -27.73 12.05 3.34
C VAL A 39 -26.71 10.96 2.95
N PRO A 40 -25.55 10.88 3.61
CA PRO A 40 -24.21 11.08 3.03
C PRO A 40 -23.71 9.91 2.14
N ALA A 41 -23.02 10.21 1.05
CA ALA A 41 -22.49 9.23 0.10
C ALA A 41 -21.11 8.63 0.47
N ALA A 42 -20.69 8.67 1.75
CA ALA A 42 -19.35 8.21 2.15
C ALA A 42 -19.34 6.79 2.75
N THR A 43 -20.49 6.17 3.05
CA THR A 43 -20.55 4.84 3.69
C THR A 43 -20.80 3.68 2.71
N PHE A 44 -21.09 3.95 1.43
CA PHE A 44 -21.42 2.90 0.45
C PHE A 44 -20.23 2.32 -0.31
N ALA A 45 -19.06 2.97 -0.30
CA ALA A 45 -17.89 2.45 -1.02
C ALA A 45 -17.32 1.17 -0.36
N VAL A 46 -17.33 1.10 0.99
CA VAL A 46 -16.89 -0.09 1.73
C VAL A 46 -17.96 -1.19 1.72
N GLY A 47 -19.24 -0.83 1.83
CA GLY A 47 -20.36 -1.80 1.78
C GLY A 47 -20.60 -2.40 0.39
N GLY A 48 -20.32 -1.66 -0.69
CA GLY A 48 -20.52 -2.11 -2.07
C GLY A 48 -19.52 -3.19 -2.52
N ALA A 49 -18.27 -3.10 -2.05
CA ALA A 49 -17.24 -4.12 -2.32
C ALA A 49 -17.54 -5.45 -1.59
N LEU A 50 -17.99 -5.37 -0.32
CA LEU A 50 -18.45 -6.53 0.45
C LEU A 50 -19.69 -7.21 -0.18
N GLY A 51 -20.59 -6.45 -0.79
CA GLY A 51 -21.81 -6.98 -1.41
C GLY A 51 -21.60 -7.78 -2.68
N LEU A 52 -20.55 -7.49 -3.46
CA LEU A 52 -20.26 -8.21 -4.71
C LEU A 52 -19.54 -9.55 -4.49
N VAL A 53 -18.72 -9.68 -3.44
CA VAL A 53 -18.01 -10.94 -3.12
C VAL A 53 -18.97 -12.01 -2.56
N VAL A 54 -19.99 -11.61 -1.81
CA VAL A 54 -20.98 -12.55 -1.22
C VAL A 54 -21.91 -13.17 -2.27
N ALA A 55 -22.03 -12.58 -3.46
CA ALA A 55 -22.98 -13.04 -4.48
C ALA A 55 -22.44 -14.19 -5.35
N ASP A 56 -21.12 -14.31 -5.54
CA ASP A 56 -20.54 -15.22 -6.55
C ASP A 56 -20.15 -16.61 -6.02
N THR A 57 -20.15 -16.82 -4.71
CA THR A 57 -19.63 -18.06 -4.08
C THR A 57 -20.70 -18.99 -3.53
N ARG A 58 -21.96 -18.82 -3.95
CA ARG A 58 -23.12 -19.45 -3.28
C ARG A 58 -23.45 -20.88 -3.73
N ASP A 59 -22.68 -21.47 -4.66
CA ASP A 59 -23.12 -22.68 -5.37
C ASP A 59 -22.42 -24.00 -5.00
N ASP A 60 -21.56 -24.05 -3.98
CA ASP A 60 -21.02 -25.33 -3.47
C ASP A 60 -21.39 -25.55 -1.99
N ALA A 61 -22.47 -26.30 -1.76
CA ALA A 61 -22.93 -26.68 -0.44
C ALA A 61 -22.91 -28.21 -0.24
N ALA A 62 -21.94 -28.72 0.51
CA ALA A 62 -22.09 -29.92 1.33
C ALA A 62 -20.94 -30.08 2.35
N GLY A 63 -21.16 -29.59 3.58
CA GLY A 63 -20.42 -30.05 4.76
C GLY A 63 -20.15 -28.95 5.78
N TYR A 64 -20.86 -28.98 6.90
CA TYR A 64 -20.70 -28.16 8.10
C TYR A 64 -19.29 -27.57 8.35
N ALA A 65 -19.31 -26.26 8.67
CA ALA A 65 -18.19 -25.36 8.95
C ALA A 65 -17.40 -24.91 7.71
N ASP A 66 -18.03 -24.09 6.87
CA ASP A 66 -17.38 -23.24 5.87
C ASP A 66 -16.51 -22.21 6.60
N VAL A 67 -15.30 -22.64 6.98
CA VAL A 67 -14.25 -21.71 7.38
C VAL A 67 -13.86 -20.95 6.13
N ARG A 68 -14.29 -19.70 6.04
CA ARG A 68 -14.01 -18.79 4.93
C ARG A 68 -13.15 -17.67 5.46
N LEU A 69 -11.92 -17.57 4.98
CA LEU A 69 -10.97 -16.56 5.40
C LEU A 69 -10.63 -15.65 4.24
N VAL A 70 -10.51 -14.36 4.52
CA VAL A 70 -10.03 -13.36 3.57
C VAL A 70 -8.74 -12.76 4.12
N SER A 71 -7.72 -12.72 3.28
CA SER A 71 -6.47 -12.02 3.55
C SER A 71 -6.58 -10.54 3.17
N GLY A 72 -6.11 -9.68 4.07
CA GLY A 72 -6.10 -8.23 3.93
C GLY A 72 -4.69 -7.67 3.75
N ALA A 73 -4.45 -6.51 4.34
CA ALA A 73 -3.15 -5.81 4.23
C ALA A 73 -2.01 -6.58 4.92
N ILE A 74 -0.82 -6.47 4.34
CA ILE A 74 0.45 -6.88 4.95
C ILE A 74 0.94 -5.70 5.80
N HIS A 75 1.20 -5.95 7.09
CA HIS A 75 1.69 -4.93 8.04
C HIS A 75 3.20 -4.97 8.20
N GLY A 76 3.80 -6.14 7.97
CA GLY A 76 5.24 -6.34 8.09
C GLY A 76 5.72 -7.47 7.21
N LEU A 77 6.87 -7.25 6.58
CA LEU A 77 7.60 -8.23 5.79
C LEU A 77 9.10 -8.02 6.05
N SER A 78 9.85 -9.08 6.31
CA SER A 78 11.30 -9.00 6.42
C SER A 78 11.97 -8.97 5.05
N ASP A 79 13.16 -8.38 4.95
CA ASP A 79 13.86 -8.24 3.67
C ASP A 79 14.50 -9.55 3.15
N ARG A 80 14.65 -10.57 4.02
CA ARG A 80 15.25 -11.88 3.68
C ARG A 80 14.34 -13.04 4.09
N HIS A 81 14.39 -14.10 3.29
CA HIS A 81 13.57 -15.31 3.41
C HIS A 81 14.32 -16.54 2.88
N ASP A 82 15.58 -16.70 3.29
CA ASP A 82 16.43 -17.84 2.90
C ASP A 82 16.75 -18.73 4.11
N GLU A 83 17.42 -19.86 3.89
CA GLU A 83 17.76 -20.82 4.96
C GLU A 83 18.66 -20.20 6.04
N ASP A 84 19.56 -19.28 5.68
CA ASP A 84 20.50 -18.65 6.60
C ASP A 84 19.85 -17.47 7.37
N SER A 85 18.82 -16.86 6.80
CA SER A 85 18.04 -15.77 7.37
C SER A 85 16.54 -15.93 7.06
N PRO A 86 15.83 -16.83 7.78
CA PRO A 86 14.39 -17.04 7.58
C PRO A 86 13.59 -15.77 7.86
N GLY A 87 12.56 -15.55 7.05
CA GLY A 87 11.77 -14.32 7.08
C GLY A 87 10.55 -14.36 7.99
N ARG A 88 9.86 -13.23 8.06
CA ARG A 88 8.63 -12.98 8.81
C ARG A 88 7.61 -12.27 7.94
N ILE A 89 6.35 -12.68 8.05
CA ILE A 89 5.20 -11.94 7.53
C ILE A 89 4.18 -11.66 8.63
N GLU A 90 3.56 -10.49 8.59
CA GLU A 90 2.43 -10.11 9.43
C GLU A 90 1.30 -9.60 8.54
N LEU A 91 0.11 -10.20 8.62
CA LEU A 91 -1.02 -9.86 7.75
C LEU A 91 -2.36 -9.87 8.48
N SER A 92 -3.29 -9.03 8.00
CA SER A 92 -4.66 -9.01 8.48
C SER A 92 -5.50 -10.13 7.87
N ILE A 93 -6.28 -10.82 8.69
CA ILE A 93 -7.19 -11.90 8.28
C ILE A 93 -8.60 -11.58 8.79
N LEU A 94 -9.59 -11.76 7.93
CA LEU A 94 -11.00 -11.67 8.25
C LEU A 94 -11.64 -13.05 8.16
N ASN A 95 -12.31 -13.47 9.23
CA ASN A 95 -13.13 -14.67 9.22
C ASN A 95 -14.55 -14.33 8.75
N LEU A 96 -14.93 -14.81 7.57
CA LEU A 96 -16.29 -14.73 7.00
C LEU A 96 -17.16 -15.97 7.32
N GLY A 97 -16.60 -16.92 8.07
CA GLY A 97 -17.33 -18.06 8.60
C GLY A 97 -18.30 -17.67 9.71
N GLU A 98 -19.13 -18.63 10.14
CA GLU A 98 -20.13 -18.43 11.19
C GLU A 98 -19.59 -18.64 12.61
N HIS A 99 -18.39 -19.21 12.72
CA HIS A 99 -17.78 -19.61 13.98
C HIS A 99 -16.36 -19.11 14.10
N GLU A 100 -15.93 -18.84 15.34
CA GLU A 100 -14.55 -18.52 15.65
C GLU A 100 -13.63 -19.70 15.27
N VAL A 101 -12.46 -19.37 14.74
CA VAL A 101 -11.38 -20.31 14.47
C VAL A 101 -10.09 -19.80 15.09
N GLU A 102 -9.17 -20.69 15.43
CA GLU A 102 -7.82 -20.31 15.80
C GLU A 102 -6.90 -20.44 14.58
N ILE A 103 -6.20 -19.37 14.22
CA ILE A 103 -5.16 -19.38 13.20
C ILE A 103 -3.88 -19.91 13.84
N LEU A 104 -3.34 -20.99 13.29
CA LEU A 104 -2.15 -21.69 13.80
C LEU A 104 -0.88 -21.41 12.99
N GLY A 105 -1.03 -20.83 11.80
CA GLY A 105 0.11 -20.55 10.92
C GLY A 105 -0.32 -20.15 9.52
N LEU A 106 0.62 -19.54 8.82
CA LEU A 106 0.45 -18.99 7.48
C LEU A 106 1.40 -19.74 6.54
N GLU A 107 0.88 -20.15 5.39
CA GLU A 107 1.63 -20.86 4.34
C GLU A 107 1.45 -20.11 3.01
N PRO A 108 2.20 -19.01 2.80
CA PRO A 108 2.29 -18.36 1.49
C PRO A 108 2.68 -19.36 0.40
N ALA A 109 2.11 -19.22 -0.79
CA ALA A 109 2.50 -20.06 -1.92
C ALA A 109 4.00 -19.88 -2.25
N GLY A 110 4.68 -20.99 -2.54
CA GLY A 110 6.13 -21.00 -2.83
C GLY A 110 7.04 -20.80 -1.62
N MET A 111 6.51 -20.78 -0.39
CA MET A 111 7.30 -20.69 0.83
C MET A 111 7.07 -21.87 1.76
N THR A 112 8.07 -22.18 2.57
CA THR A 112 8.03 -23.16 3.66
C THR A 112 8.39 -22.48 4.99
N VAL A 113 8.12 -23.16 6.10
CA VAL A 113 8.58 -22.73 7.43
C VAL A 113 9.81 -23.54 7.79
N HIS A 114 10.90 -22.87 8.15
CA HIS A 114 12.15 -23.48 8.58
C HIS A 114 11.88 -24.43 9.77
N PRO A 115 12.48 -25.64 9.79
CA PRO A 115 12.12 -26.69 10.74
C PRO A 115 12.40 -26.34 12.21
N ASP A 116 13.39 -25.48 12.47
CA ASP A 116 13.75 -25.06 13.83
C ASP A 116 12.93 -23.86 14.33
N THR A 117 12.00 -23.35 13.54
CA THR A 117 11.15 -22.24 13.93
C THR A 117 10.08 -22.71 14.92
N GLU A 118 9.95 -22.00 16.03
CA GLU A 118 8.87 -22.25 16.99
C GLU A 118 7.50 -22.00 16.34
N PRO A 119 6.51 -22.87 16.57
CA PRO A 119 5.15 -22.64 16.07
C PRO A 119 4.61 -21.29 16.54
N ALA A 120 3.94 -20.57 15.64
CA ALA A 120 3.29 -19.31 15.98
C ALA A 120 2.24 -19.51 17.09
N ASP A 121 2.12 -18.53 17.96
CA ASP A 121 1.06 -18.52 18.97
C ASP A 121 -0.32 -18.50 18.28
N PRO A 122 -1.26 -19.37 18.70
CA PRO A 122 -2.60 -19.39 18.12
C PRO A 122 -3.30 -18.04 18.25
N VAL A 123 -3.87 -17.55 17.15
CA VAL A 123 -4.64 -16.31 17.12
C VAL A 123 -6.12 -16.63 16.96
N ALA A 124 -6.95 -16.25 17.94
CA ALA A 124 -8.40 -16.37 17.82
C ALA A 124 -8.91 -15.38 16.76
N ALA A 125 -9.73 -15.87 15.82
CA ALA A 125 -10.30 -15.11 14.72
C ALA A 125 -11.84 -15.18 14.77
N PRO A 126 -12.51 -14.24 15.47
CA PRO A 126 -13.96 -14.18 15.55
C PRO A 126 -14.61 -13.89 14.19
N PRO A 127 -15.85 -14.36 13.95
CA PRO A 127 -16.61 -14.00 12.74
C PRO A 127 -16.78 -12.49 12.56
N GLY A 128 -16.48 -11.99 11.37
CA GLY A 128 -16.67 -10.59 10.99
C GLY A 128 -15.63 -9.61 11.54
N GLU A 129 -14.60 -10.10 12.23
CA GLU A 129 -13.55 -9.27 12.81
C GLU A 129 -12.20 -9.47 12.09
N TRP A 130 -11.48 -8.36 11.90
CA TRP A 130 -10.11 -8.39 11.41
C TRP A 130 -9.16 -8.68 12.55
N VAL A 131 -8.33 -9.69 12.38
CA VAL A 131 -7.24 -10.03 13.31
C VAL A 131 -5.91 -9.99 12.58
N THR A 132 -4.83 -9.83 13.33
CA THR A 132 -3.48 -9.85 12.77
C THR A 132 -2.82 -11.19 13.11
N ALA A 133 -2.38 -11.91 12.09
CA ALA A 133 -1.61 -13.14 12.26
C ALA A 133 -0.17 -12.93 11.78
N LEU A 134 0.74 -13.58 12.47
CA LEU A 134 2.17 -13.51 12.23
C LEU A 134 2.70 -14.91 11.94
N GLN A 135 3.63 -14.99 10.99
CA GLN A 135 4.37 -16.21 10.71
C GLN A 135 5.86 -15.88 10.60
N ASP A 136 6.63 -16.54 11.46
CA ASP A 136 8.09 -16.54 11.45
C ASP A 136 8.65 -17.71 10.65
N GLY A 137 9.95 -17.65 10.35
CA GLY A 137 10.69 -18.77 9.79
C GLY A 137 10.44 -19.03 8.32
N LEU A 138 9.93 -18.05 7.57
CA LEU A 138 9.59 -18.25 6.17
C LEU A 138 10.83 -18.37 5.29
N VAL A 139 10.95 -19.48 4.57
CA VAL A 139 11.98 -19.74 3.57
C VAL A 139 11.32 -19.86 2.22
N ALA A 140 11.79 -19.08 1.25
CA ALA A 140 11.25 -19.08 -0.10
C ALA A 140 11.93 -20.13 -0.98
N ASP A 141 11.15 -20.94 -1.68
CA ASP A 141 11.64 -21.86 -2.71
C ASP A 141 11.71 -21.10 -4.04
N CYS A 142 12.89 -20.57 -4.37
CA CYS A 142 13.10 -19.76 -5.56
C CYS A 142 13.33 -20.56 -6.83
N ASP A 143 13.47 -21.88 -6.73
CA ASP A 143 13.50 -22.81 -7.86
C ASP A 143 12.08 -23.25 -8.26
N ALA A 144 11.09 -23.09 -7.37
CA ALA A 144 9.70 -23.37 -7.65
C ALA A 144 9.02 -22.30 -8.53
N GLN A 145 7.90 -22.69 -9.15
CA GLN A 145 7.07 -21.74 -9.88
C GLN A 145 6.39 -20.78 -8.89
N ALA A 146 6.41 -19.48 -9.22
CA ALA A 146 5.64 -18.46 -8.50
C ALA A 146 4.19 -18.93 -8.37
N GLY A 147 3.78 -19.17 -7.12
CA GLY A 147 2.39 -19.48 -6.79
C GLY A 147 1.69 -18.23 -6.30
N ASP A 148 0.39 -18.15 -6.58
CA ASP A 148 -0.48 -17.17 -5.97
C ASP A 148 -1.25 -17.83 -4.83
N GLY A 149 -1.55 -17.04 -3.80
CA GLY A 149 -2.44 -17.45 -2.71
C GLY A 149 -1.77 -17.64 -1.35
N LEU A 150 -2.62 -17.76 -0.34
CA LEU A 150 -2.25 -17.95 1.05
C LEU A 150 -3.04 -19.15 1.59
N ARG A 151 -2.33 -20.17 2.05
CA ARG A 151 -2.94 -21.26 2.82
C ARG A 151 -2.80 -20.94 4.30
N ILE A 152 -3.87 -21.14 5.07
CA ILE A 152 -3.91 -20.86 6.50
C ILE A 152 -4.24 -22.15 7.23
N ARG A 153 -3.39 -22.53 8.18
CA ARG A 153 -3.68 -23.65 9.06
C ARG A 153 -4.55 -23.16 10.20
N VAL A 154 -5.74 -23.74 10.35
CA VAL A 154 -6.72 -23.34 11.34
C VAL A 154 -7.14 -24.50 12.23
N ARG A 155 -7.53 -24.18 13.46
CA ARG A 155 -8.28 -25.08 14.35
C ARG A 155 -9.69 -24.57 14.50
N ASP A 156 -10.67 -25.40 14.21
CA ASP A 156 -12.08 -25.05 14.45
C ASP A 156 -12.50 -25.27 15.91
N VAL A 157 -13.73 -24.86 16.23
CA VAL A 157 -14.36 -25.01 17.55
C VAL A 157 -14.43 -26.46 18.02
N GLY A 158 -14.40 -27.43 17.11
CA GLY A 158 -14.36 -28.86 17.43
C GLY A 158 -12.95 -29.38 17.75
N GLY A 159 -11.94 -28.52 17.67
CA GLY A 159 -10.54 -28.88 17.81
C GLY A 159 -9.91 -29.50 16.56
N THR A 160 -10.64 -29.53 15.43
CA THR A 160 -10.15 -30.13 14.19
C THR A 160 -9.21 -29.15 13.50
N VAL A 161 -8.00 -29.63 13.18
CA VAL A 161 -7.01 -28.84 12.44
C VAL A 161 -7.12 -29.13 10.95
N ARG A 162 -7.21 -28.08 10.14
CA ARG A 162 -7.24 -28.16 8.67
C ARG A 162 -6.50 -26.98 8.05
N VAL A 163 -6.15 -27.12 6.77
CA VAL A 163 -5.59 -26.04 5.97
C VAL A 163 -6.70 -25.52 5.05
N VAL A 164 -6.91 -24.21 5.05
CA VAL A 164 -7.88 -23.52 4.20
C VAL A 164 -7.15 -22.54 3.31
N GLU A 165 -7.65 -22.33 2.10
CA GLU A 165 -7.17 -21.29 1.21
C GLU A 165 -7.88 -19.99 1.56
N ALA A 166 -7.13 -18.89 1.69
CA ALA A 166 -7.67 -17.59 1.98
C ALA A 166 -7.80 -16.78 0.68
N ASP A 167 -8.98 -16.20 0.47
CA ASP A 167 -9.20 -15.31 -0.66
C ASP A 167 -8.40 -14.01 -0.46
N GLY A 168 -7.91 -13.43 -1.55
CA GLY A 168 -7.27 -12.11 -1.54
C GLY A 168 -8.29 -11.01 -1.85
N LEU A 169 -8.19 -9.86 -1.19
CA LEU A 169 -8.93 -8.68 -1.63
C LEU A 169 -8.41 -8.25 -3.02
N PRO A 170 -9.30 -7.98 -4.00
CA PRO A 170 -8.88 -7.38 -5.26
C PRO A 170 -8.22 -6.02 -4.97
N ASP A 171 -7.13 -5.73 -5.67
CA ASP A 171 -6.33 -4.49 -5.59
C ASP A 171 -5.37 -4.33 -4.39
N VAL A 172 -5.45 -5.18 -3.37
CA VAL A 172 -4.36 -5.28 -2.38
C VAL A 172 -3.37 -6.27 -2.96
N SER A 173 -2.22 -5.80 -3.46
CA SER A 173 -1.13 -6.64 -3.96
C SER A 173 -0.85 -7.74 -2.93
N GLY A 174 -1.40 -8.93 -3.18
CA GLY A 174 -1.58 -9.95 -2.15
C GLY A 174 -0.29 -10.61 -1.74
N VAL A 175 -0.41 -11.67 -0.94
CA VAL A 175 0.69 -12.56 -0.53
C VAL A 175 1.52 -13.08 -1.72
N GLY A 176 0.98 -13.11 -2.94
CA GLY A 176 1.73 -13.42 -4.16
C GLY A 176 2.93 -12.49 -4.44
N GLY A 177 2.90 -11.26 -3.91
CA GLY A 177 4.03 -10.34 -3.96
C GLY A 177 5.18 -10.72 -3.02
N VAL A 178 4.92 -11.51 -1.98
CA VAL A 178 5.91 -11.87 -0.94
C VAL A 178 6.92 -12.88 -1.48
N TRP A 179 6.47 -13.91 -2.21
CA TRP A 179 7.38 -14.84 -2.89
C TRP A 179 8.21 -14.11 -3.94
N GLN A 180 7.59 -13.23 -4.71
CA GLN A 180 8.32 -12.41 -5.67
C GLN A 180 9.33 -11.50 -4.98
N HIS A 181 9.02 -10.93 -3.81
CA HIS A 181 9.97 -10.11 -3.07
C HIS A 181 11.17 -10.92 -2.56
N ALA A 182 10.92 -12.15 -2.07
CA ALA A 182 11.95 -13.04 -1.55
C ALA A 182 12.85 -13.67 -2.63
N CYS A 183 12.25 -14.06 -3.76
CA CYS A 183 12.91 -14.80 -4.82
C CYS A 183 13.31 -13.97 -6.03
N ARG A 184 12.83 -12.73 -6.12
CA ARG A 184 13.47 -11.79 -7.04
C ARG A 184 14.86 -11.50 -6.51
N PRO A 185 15.86 -11.55 -7.38
CA PRO A 185 17.21 -11.32 -6.95
C PRO A 185 17.32 -9.86 -6.44
N PRO A 186 18.17 -9.58 -5.43
CA PRO A 186 18.25 -8.29 -4.74
C PRO A 186 18.44 -7.05 -5.62
N ASP A 187 18.84 -7.25 -6.87
CA ASP A 187 18.87 -6.28 -7.97
C ASP A 187 17.49 -5.76 -8.43
N LEU A 188 16.40 -6.34 -7.92
CA LEU A 188 15.03 -5.83 -8.01
C LEU A 188 14.51 -5.29 -6.67
N LEU A 189 15.31 -5.35 -5.58
CA LEU A 189 15.00 -4.62 -4.36
C LEU A 189 15.22 -3.14 -4.66
N PHE A 190 14.08 -2.49 -4.84
CA PHE A 190 14.01 -1.12 -5.25
C PHE A 190 14.88 -0.27 -4.31
N PRO A 191 15.59 0.73 -4.83
CA PRO A 191 15.77 1.93 -4.06
C PRO A 191 14.43 2.34 -3.44
N ALA A 192 14.38 2.63 -2.14
CA ALA A 192 13.28 3.40 -1.59
C ALA A 192 13.32 4.78 -2.25
N ILE A 193 12.71 4.92 -3.43
CA ILE A 193 12.65 6.15 -4.18
C ILE A 193 11.66 7.05 -3.45
N ALA A 194 12.19 7.74 -2.44
CA ALA A 194 11.55 8.87 -1.82
C ALA A 194 12.03 10.10 -2.57
N ALA A 195 11.21 10.65 -3.46
CA ALA A 195 11.48 11.88 -4.16
C ALA A 195 11.13 13.07 -3.25
N THR A 196 12.13 13.61 -2.57
CA THR A 196 11.94 14.80 -1.73
C THR A 196 12.29 16.05 -2.52
N VAL A 197 11.39 17.02 -2.57
CA VAL A 197 11.66 18.32 -3.20
C VAL A 197 12.67 19.07 -2.34
N THR A 198 13.87 19.29 -2.85
CA THR A 198 14.96 19.95 -2.13
C THR A 198 15.11 21.42 -2.53
N ALA A 199 14.71 21.76 -3.75
CA ALA A 199 14.68 23.14 -4.24
C ALA A 199 13.57 23.34 -5.27
N SER A 200 13.04 24.55 -5.34
CA SER A 200 12.17 24.99 -6.43
C SER A 200 12.53 26.43 -6.78
N ASP A 201 12.70 26.70 -8.07
CA ASP A 201 12.93 28.04 -8.61
C ASP A 201 11.96 28.33 -9.77
N ALA A 202 12.08 29.49 -10.40
CA ALA A 202 11.12 29.94 -11.41
C ALA A 202 10.98 28.99 -12.63
N GLY A 203 12.01 28.21 -12.96
CA GLY A 203 12.05 27.36 -14.15
C GLY A 203 12.40 25.90 -13.89
N SER A 204 12.68 25.54 -12.64
CA SER A 204 13.13 24.20 -12.27
C SER A 204 12.65 23.75 -10.89
N VAL A 205 12.65 22.44 -10.70
CA VAL A 205 12.44 21.77 -9.41
C VAL A 205 13.56 20.76 -9.25
N THR A 206 14.22 20.74 -8.10
CA THR A 206 15.19 19.69 -7.76
C THR A 206 14.56 18.73 -6.77
N THR A 207 14.64 17.44 -7.09
CA THR A 207 14.25 16.34 -6.21
C THR A 207 15.48 15.53 -5.82
N GLU A 208 15.60 15.12 -4.57
CA GLU A 208 16.51 14.06 -4.17
C GLU A 208 15.81 12.71 -4.39
N VAL A 209 16.38 11.86 -5.25
CA VAL A 209 15.94 10.47 -5.46
C VAL A 209 16.82 9.59 -4.60
N ARG A 210 16.27 9.03 -3.51
CA ARG A 210 17.02 8.12 -2.66
C ARG A 210 17.14 6.75 -3.33
N LEU A 211 18.36 6.25 -3.43
CA LEU A 211 18.68 4.92 -3.87
C LEU A 211 19.27 4.08 -2.74
N SER A 212 19.02 2.77 -2.71
CA SER A 212 19.56 1.85 -1.71
C SER A 212 19.95 0.53 -2.36
N ASN A 213 21.07 -0.06 -1.94
CA ASN A 213 21.53 -1.38 -2.37
C ASN A 213 21.48 -2.35 -1.19
N PRO A 214 20.40 -3.13 -1.02
CA PRO A 214 20.28 -4.13 0.06
C PRO A 214 20.95 -5.47 -0.27
N SER A 215 21.63 -5.57 -1.41
CA SER A 215 22.35 -6.78 -1.81
C SER A 215 23.72 -6.88 -1.14
N THR A 216 24.35 -8.04 -1.25
CA THR A 216 25.72 -8.29 -0.76
C THR A 216 26.81 -7.93 -1.77
N GLU A 217 26.43 -7.53 -2.98
CA GLU A 217 27.34 -7.17 -4.08
C GLU A 217 27.18 -5.68 -4.45
N PRO A 218 28.22 -5.02 -4.98
CA PRO A 218 28.09 -3.65 -5.46
C PRO A 218 27.19 -3.59 -6.71
N LEU A 219 26.33 -2.56 -6.79
CA LEU A 219 25.49 -2.30 -7.95
C LEU A 219 26.00 -1.07 -8.71
N GLU A 220 26.28 -1.21 -10.01
CA GLU A 220 26.64 -0.07 -10.86
C GLU A 220 25.38 0.51 -11.50
N VAL A 221 25.00 1.72 -11.10
CA VAL A 221 23.87 2.47 -11.68
C VAL A 221 24.33 3.13 -12.97
N ILE A 222 23.78 2.71 -14.10
CA ILE A 222 24.16 3.19 -15.44
C ILE A 222 23.11 4.08 -16.09
N GLU A 223 21.87 4.04 -15.61
CA GLU A 223 20.79 4.91 -16.06
C GLU A 223 19.97 5.36 -14.85
N LEU A 224 19.71 6.67 -14.78
CA LEU A 224 18.68 7.27 -13.94
C LEU A 224 18.11 8.46 -14.72
N ALA A 225 16.92 8.27 -15.27
CA ALA A 225 16.25 9.18 -16.18
C ALA A 225 14.78 9.35 -15.79
N SER A 226 14.06 10.20 -16.52
CA SER A 226 12.61 10.39 -16.35
C SER A 226 11.87 10.03 -17.64
N GLU A 227 10.74 9.37 -17.50
CA GLU A 227 9.72 9.26 -18.52
C GLU A 227 8.54 10.15 -18.13
N ALA A 228 8.54 11.38 -18.66
CA ALA A 228 7.54 12.40 -18.35
C ALA A 228 7.37 13.35 -19.56
N PRO A 229 6.37 13.13 -20.43
CA PRO A 229 6.18 13.93 -21.63
C PRO A 229 6.10 15.44 -21.34
N GLY A 230 6.96 16.23 -22.00
CA GLY A 230 7.03 17.70 -21.83
C GLY A 230 7.83 18.17 -20.61
N LEU A 231 8.37 17.24 -19.82
CA LEU A 231 9.35 17.49 -18.77
C LEU A 231 10.68 16.82 -19.16
N ALA A 232 11.79 17.38 -18.68
CA ALA A 232 13.08 16.72 -18.73
C ALA A 232 13.72 16.78 -17.35
N ALA A 233 14.29 15.65 -16.94
CA ALA A 233 15.01 15.53 -15.70
C ALA A 233 16.48 15.19 -15.98
N THR A 234 17.38 15.90 -15.32
CA THR A 234 18.83 15.70 -15.45
C THR A 234 19.42 15.19 -14.13
N VAL A 235 20.34 14.24 -14.26
CA VAL A 235 21.17 13.68 -13.18
C VAL A 235 22.63 14.00 -13.53
N ALA A 236 23.39 14.51 -12.56
CA ALA A 236 24.72 15.06 -12.85
C ALA A 236 25.80 13.99 -13.04
N ASP A 237 25.74 12.88 -12.30
CA ASP A 237 26.88 11.98 -12.13
C ASP A 237 26.49 10.51 -12.37
N LEU A 238 26.43 10.08 -13.63
CA LEU A 238 26.29 8.67 -14.04
C LEU A 238 27.48 8.22 -14.90
N PRO A 239 27.94 6.96 -14.82
CA PRO A 239 27.49 5.93 -13.87
C PRO A 239 28.11 6.13 -12.48
N PHE A 240 27.52 5.50 -11.46
CA PHE A 240 28.09 5.41 -10.11
C PHE A 240 27.83 4.04 -9.51
N VAL A 241 28.62 3.68 -8.48
CA VAL A 241 28.50 2.39 -7.79
C VAL A 241 27.87 2.61 -6.42
N LEU A 242 26.84 1.82 -6.10
CA LEU A 242 26.26 1.69 -4.76
C LEU A 242 26.87 0.47 -4.09
N SER A 243 27.55 0.68 -2.97
CA SER A 243 28.12 -0.40 -2.16
C SER A 243 27.01 -1.24 -1.51
N PRO A 244 27.29 -2.49 -1.12
CA PRO A 244 26.38 -3.27 -0.28
C PRO A 244 25.92 -2.49 0.96
N ASP A 245 24.63 -2.56 1.27
CA ASP A 245 23.94 -1.86 2.36
C ASP A 245 24.04 -0.32 2.33
N GLU A 246 24.46 0.27 1.21
CA GLU A 246 24.55 1.73 1.05
C GLU A 246 23.20 2.33 0.65
N SER A 247 22.92 3.54 1.14
CA SER A 247 21.85 4.40 0.62
C SER A 247 22.38 5.78 0.24
N LEU A 248 22.09 6.22 -0.98
CA LEU A 248 22.58 7.45 -1.59
C LEU A 248 21.41 8.30 -2.09
N GLY A 249 21.38 9.58 -1.72
CA GLY A 249 20.48 10.56 -2.33
C GLY A 249 21.09 11.13 -3.62
N VAL A 250 20.42 10.93 -4.74
CA VAL A 250 20.85 11.45 -6.04
C VAL A 250 20.01 12.66 -6.41
N PRO A 251 20.60 13.86 -6.53
CA PRO A 251 19.85 15.04 -6.95
C PRO A 251 19.47 14.93 -8.43
N MET A 252 18.20 15.18 -8.72
CA MET A 252 17.63 15.21 -10.06
C MET A 252 16.92 16.55 -10.27
N THR A 253 17.28 17.26 -11.34
CA THR A 253 16.70 18.58 -11.65
C THR A 253 15.74 18.48 -12.82
N TRP A 254 14.51 18.92 -12.60
CA TRP A 254 13.40 18.89 -13.53
C TRP A 254 13.18 20.25 -14.17
N THR A 255 12.91 20.26 -15.47
CA THR A 255 12.59 21.46 -16.26
C THR A 255 11.47 21.14 -17.24
N VAL A 256 10.70 22.17 -17.64
CA VAL A 256 9.68 22.03 -18.68
C VAL A 256 10.33 22.19 -20.05
N THR A 257 10.09 21.24 -20.95
CA THR A 257 10.62 21.24 -22.32
C THR A 257 9.56 21.48 -23.39
N ASP A 258 8.31 21.07 -23.15
CA ASP A 258 7.17 21.32 -24.05
C ASP A 258 5.89 21.51 -23.22
N CYS A 259 5.39 22.74 -23.16
CA CYS A 259 4.18 23.09 -22.40
C CYS A 259 2.91 22.38 -22.90
N ARG A 260 2.81 22.07 -24.20
CA ARG A 260 1.63 21.37 -24.75
C ARG A 260 1.59 19.93 -24.26
N LEU A 261 2.74 19.27 -24.16
CA LEU A 261 2.85 17.90 -23.63
C LEU A 261 2.74 17.88 -22.11
N ALA A 262 3.44 18.78 -21.41
CA ALA A 262 3.46 18.83 -19.95
C ALA A 262 2.07 19.06 -19.35
N ARG A 263 1.23 19.89 -20.00
CA ARG A 263 -0.16 20.15 -19.58
C ARG A 263 -1.11 18.95 -19.73
N GLN A 264 -0.75 17.94 -20.53
CA GLN A 264 -1.56 16.72 -20.61
C GLN A 264 -1.45 15.88 -19.36
N TRP A 265 -0.37 16.05 -18.59
CA TRP A 265 -0.11 15.41 -17.32
C TRP A 265 -0.29 13.88 -17.36
N HIS A 266 0.64 13.21 -18.02
CA HIS A 266 0.77 11.75 -17.93
C HIS A 266 1.53 11.37 -16.66
N ASP A 267 1.25 10.21 -16.08
CA ASP A 267 1.89 9.73 -14.85
C ASP A 267 3.42 9.68 -15.02
N PRO A 268 4.18 10.59 -14.38
CA PRO A 268 5.62 10.65 -14.58
C PRO A 268 6.31 9.49 -13.85
N GLN A 269 7.32 8.91 -14.50
CA GLN A 269 8.09 7.80 -13.97
C GLN A 269 9.58 8.11 -13.96
N PHE A 270 10.31 7.56 -12.99
CA PHE A 270 11.75 7.38 -13.06
C PHE A 270 12.05 6.13 -13.87
N VAL A 271 13.02 6.20 -14.76
CA VAL A 271 13.59 5.05 -15.48
C VAL A 271 15.00 4.82 -14.96
N TYR A 272 15.34 3.59 -14.64
CA TYR A 272 16.65 3.26 -14.09
C TYR A 272 17.19 1.97 -14.67
N ALA A 273 18.51 1.83 -14.70
CA ALA A 273 19.18 0.60 -15.09
C ALA A 273 20.47 0.37 -14.29
N PHE A 274 20.72 -0.89 -13.99
CA PHE A 274 21.92 -1.36 -13.29
C PHE A 274 22.75 -2.25 -14.22
N ALA A 275 24.06 -2.09 -14.18
CA ALA A 275 25.03 -3.01 -14.77
C ALA A 275 25.45 -4.08 -13.75
N GLY A 276 25.80 -5.27 -14.24
CA GLY A 276 26.20 -6.40 -13.42
C GLY A 276 26.14 -7.71 -14.21
N ASN A 277 26.26 -8.84 -13.50
CA ASN A 277 26.12 -10.17 -14.10
C ASN A 277 24.72 -10.41 -14.66
N GLN A 278 23.71 -9.72 -14.12
CA GLN A 278 22.35 -9.65 -14.65
C GLN A 278 21.96 -8.17 -14.76
N PRO A 279 22.07 -7.56 -15.95
CA PRO A 279 21.62 -6.18 -16.14
C PRO A 279 20.10 -6.12 -16.00
N SER A 280 19.62 -5.18 -15.20
CA SER A 280 18.19 -4.94 -15.01
C SER A 280 17.85 -3.50 -15.38
N ARG A 281 16.63 -3.30 -15.90
CA ARG A 281 16.07 -1.98 -16.22
C ARG A 281 14.64 -1.95 -15.73
N GLY A 282 14.27 -0.87 -15.06
CA GLY A 282 12.94 -0.73 -14.46
C GLY A 282 12.44 0.70 -14.50
N ASN A 283 11.19 0.83 -14.05
CA ASN A 283 10.49 2.09 -13.93
C ASN A 283 9.76 2.18 -12.59
N HIS A 284 9.75 3.38 -12.00
CA HIS A 284 9.13 3.67 -10.72
C HIS A 284 8.30 4.95 -10.81
N PRO A 285 7.03 4.98 -10.35
CA PRO A 285 6.24 6.20 -10.32
C PRO A 285 6.92 7.30 -9.51
N VAL A 286 6.82 8.55 -9.92
CA VAL A 286 7.27 9.67 -9.08
C VAL A 286 6.34 9.80 -7.87
N ASP A 287 6.86 10.06 -6.68
CA ASP A 287 6.03 10.22 -5.47
C ASP A 287 5.06 11.39 -5.56
N ALA A 288 3.91 11.27 -4.88
CA ALA A 288 2.85 12.28 -4.89
C ALA A 288 3.32 13.70 -4.54
N ALA A 289 4.24 13.85 -3.58
CA ALA A 289 4.79 15.15 -3.19
C ALA A 289 5.64 15.77 -4.32
N ALA A 290 6.49 14.97 -4.98
CA ALA A 290 7.27 15.42 -6.12
C ALA A 290 6.38 15.68 -7.34
N GLN A 291 5.38 14.84 -7.61
CA GLN A 291 4.37 15.10 -8.64
C GLN A 291 3.68 16.44 -8.44
N ALA A 292 3.23 16.75 -7.22
CA ALA A 292 2.62 18.04 -6.91
C ALA A 292 3.55 19.23 -7.22
N ALA A 293 4.83 19.13 -6.88
CA ALA A 293 5.80 20.16 -7.20
C ALA A 293 6.05 20.31 -8.72
N LEU A 294 6.03 19.21 -9.46
CA LEU A 294 6.13 19.22 -10.93
C LEU A 294 4.88 19.85 -11.58
N VAL A 295 3.68 19.59 -11.06
CA VAL A 295 2.45 20.29 -11.52
C VAL A 295 2.59 21.79 -11.30
N LEU A 296 3.07 22.22 -10.13
CA LEU A 296 3.30 23.64 -9.82
C LEU A 296 4.38 24.26 -10.70
N LEU A 297 5.40 23.49 -11.08
CA LEU A 297 6.40 23.92 -12.06
C LEU A 297 5.78 24.15 -13.44
N VAL A 298 4.95 23.21 -13.91
CA VAL A 298 4.24 23.32 -15.19
C VAL A 298 3.30 24.53 -15.19
N ASP A 299 2.53 24.73 -14.12
CA ASP A 299 1.64 25.90 -13.98
C ASP A 299 2.43 27.21 -14.02
N ARG A 300 3.55 27.29 -13.31
CA ARG A 300 4.42 28.48 -13.28
C ARG A 300 5.07 28.79 -14.63
N VAL A 301 5.58 27.78 -15.32
CA VAL A 301 6.32 27.97 -16.59
C VAL A 301 5.37 28.14 -17.77
N CYS A 302 4.26 27.41 -17.77
CA CYS A 302 3.33 27.38 -18.89
C CYS A 302 2.11 28.29 -18.69
N GLY A 303 1.73 28.66 -17.46
CA GLY A 303 0.47 29.37 -17.16
C GLY A 303 0.26 30.68 -17.92
N ASP A 304 1.35 31.35 -18.31
CA ASP A 304 1.30 32.62 -19.06
C ASP A 304 1.25 32.46 -20.59
N THR A 305 1.24 31.24 -21.11
CA THR A 305 1.27 30.98 -22.57
C THR A 305 -0.11 30.52 -23.06
N PRO A 306 -0.84 31.31 -23.87
CA PRO A 306 -2.16 30.92 -24.39
C PRO A 306 -2.13 29.65 -25.25
#